data_AF-A0A5C6C4R5-F1
#
_entry.id   AF-A0A5C6C4R5-F1
#
_cell.length_a   1.000
_cell.length_b   1.000
_cell.length_c   1.000
_cell.angle_alpha   90.00
_cell.angle_beta   90.00
_cell.angle_gamma   90.00
#
_symmetry.space_group_name_H-M   'P 1'
#
loop_
_entity.id
_entity.type
_entity.pdbx_description
1 polymer ?
#
loop_
_entity_poly.entity_id
_entity_poly.type
_entity_poly.pdbx_seq_one_letter_code
_entity_poly.pdbx_strand_id
1 'polypeptide(L)'
;MIFIGYFEDISCQRGIAWRCDDSRSLARFLGYGPGESMPDHSTLSLTRQRLPMEIHQCAFELILQATRDNGQLRGKTNGVDATDLEANASLKSIVRKDNGDDWRAYLKKLYEEETGKSDPSSVS
;
A
#
# COMPACT_ATOMS: atom_id res chain seq x y z
N MET A 1 -0.99 -5.85 1.90
CA MET A 1 -1.41 -6.17 0.53
C MET A 1 -1.93 -4.97 -0.25
N ILE A 2 -2.76 -4.09 0.32
CA ILE A 2 -3.31 -2.93 -0.42
C ILE A 2 -2.24 -2.08 -1.13
N PHE A 3 -1.06 -1.91 -0.52
CA PHE A 3 0.08 -1.21 -1.13
C PHE A 3 0.55 -1.81 -2.47
N ILE A 4 0.33 -3.11 -2.71
CA ILE A 4 0.67 -3.75 -3.99
C ILE A 4 -0.20 -3.16 -5.09
N GLY A 5 -1.49 -2.94 -4.83
CA GLY A 5 -2.36 -2.29 -5.79
C GLY A 5 -1.92 -0.86 -6.11
N TYR A 6 -1.34 -0.14 -5.14
CA TYR A 6 -0.77 1.17 -5.42
C TYR A 6 0.47 1.11 -6.31
N PHE A 7 1.38 0.16 -6.07
CA PHE A 7 2.60 0.01 -6.87
C PHE A 7 2.36 -0.60 -8.26
N GLU A 8 1.32 -1.42 -8.42
CA GLU A 8 1.00 -2.12 -9.67
C GLU A 8 -0.19 -1.52 -10.43
N ASP A 9 -0.68 -0.35 -10.02
CA ASP A 9 -1.84 0.32 -10.61
C ASP A 9 -3.10 -0.56 -10.69
N ILE A 10 -3.45 -1.17 -9.56
CA ILE A 10 -4.66 -1.97 -9.41
C ILE A 10 -5.62 -1.22 -8.48
N SER A 11 -6.78 -0.84 -9.02
CA SER A 11 -7.76 0.01 -8.34
C SER A 11 -8.89 -0.74 -7.63
N CYS A 12 -8.90 -2.08 -7.63
CA CYS A 12 -9.93 -2.89 -6.97
C CYS A 12 -9.31 -4.00 -6.10
N GLN A 13 -9.94 -4.32 -4.96
CA GLN A 13 -9.38 -5.30 -4.02
C GLN A 13 -9.35 -6.71 -4.60
N ARG A 14 -10.32 -7.03 -5.45
CA ARG A 14 -10.36 -8.29 -6.21
C ARG A 14 -9.15 -8.44 -7.12
N GLY A 15 -8.78 -7.37 -7.83
CA GLY A 15 -7.60 -7.37 -8.68
C GLY A 15 -6.32 -7.54 -7.86
N ILE A 16 -6.22 -6.89 -6.69
CA ILE A 16 -5.06 -7.03 -5.80
C ILE A 16 -4.93 -8.47 -5.29
N ALA A 17 -6.03 -9.06 -4.82
CA ALA A 17 -6.05 -10.45 -4.36
C ALA A 17 -5.61 -11.41 -5.48
N TRP A 18 -6.21 -11.27 -6.66
CA TRP A 18 -5.86 -12.09 -7.83
C TRP A 18 -4.39 -11.94 -8.21
N ARG A 19 -3.88 -10.70 -8.24
CA ARG A 19 -2.47 -10.44 -8.59
C ARG A 19 -1.49 -11.05 -7.58
N CYS A 20 -1.84 -11.04 -6.30
CA CYS A 20 -1.06 -11.65 -5.24
C CYS A 20 -1.08 -13.18 -5.30
N ASP A 21 -2.20 -13.76 -5.74
CA ASP A 21 -2.37 -15.21 -5.94
C ASP A 21 -1.61 -15.71 -7.17
N ASP A 22 -1.64 -14.94 -8.27
CA ASP A 22 -0.98 -15.29 -9.54
C ASP A 22 0.56 -15.22 -9.45
N SER A 23 1.11 -14.43 -8.53
CA SER A 23 2.56 -14.22 -8.45
C SER A 23 3.21 -14.76 -7.19
N ARG A 24 4.02 -15.80 -7.41
CA ARG A 24 4.83 -16.42 -6.38
C ARG A 24 5.82 -15.46 -5.71
N SER A 25 6.32 -14.48 -6.45
CA SER A 25 7.22 -13.45 -5.91
C SER A 25 6.49 -12.53 -4.93
N LEU A 26 5.25 -12.15 -5.22
CA LEU A 26 4.42 -11.35 -4.30
C LEU A 26 3.99 -12.18 -3.08
N ALA A 27 3.60 -13.43 -3.27
CA ALA A 27 3.27 -14.33 -2.17
C ALA A 27 4.46 -14.46 -1.19
N ARG A 28 5.67 -14.70 -1.72
CA ARG A 28 6.90 -14.76 -0.92
C ARG A 28 7.20 -13.44 -0.22
N PHE A 29 7.02 -12.30 -0.91
CA PHE A 29 7.21 -10.98 -0.32
C PHE A 29 6.26 -10.72 0.85
N LEU A 30 5.02 -11.20 0.75
CA LEU A 30 4.02 -11.13 1.81
C LEU A 30 4.21 -12.17 2.92
N GLY A 31 5.24 -13.03 2.81
CA GLY A 31 5.58 -14.05 3.80
C GLY A 31 4.92 -15.42 3.60
N TYR A 32 4.20 -15.64 2.49
CA TYR A 32 3.48 -16.88 2.24
C TYR A 32 4.36 -17.98 1.63
N GLY A 33 4.26 -19.17 2.22
CA GLY A 33 4.95 -20.40 1.85
C GLY A 33 4.37 -21.09 0.62
N PRO A 34 5.04 -22.14 0.09
CA PRO A 34 4.52 -22.94 -1.03
C PRO A 34 3.27 -23.71 -0.60
N GLY A 35 2.16 -23.53 -1.31
CA GLY A 35 0.89 -24.20 -1.00
C GLY A 35 0.03 -23.48 0.05
N GLU A 36 0.47 -22.36 0.61
CA GLU A 36 -0.39 -21.51 1.42
C GLU A 36 -1.33 -20.69 0.53
N SER A 37 -2.62 -20.68 0.87
CA SER A 37 -3.61 -19.90 0.15
C SER A 37 -3.45 -18.42 0.44
N MET A 38 -3.45 -17.61 -0.62
CA MET A 38 -3.45 -16.16 -0.46
C MET A 38 -4.80 -15.69 0.11
N PRO A 39 -4.79 -14.68 0.98
CA PRO A 39 -6.01 -14.05 1.45
C PRO A 39 -6.75 -13.42 0.27
N ASP A 40 -8.06 -13.60 0.27
CA ASP A 40 -8.94 -13.11 -0.77
C ASP A 40 -9.34 -11.64 -0.56
N HIS A 41 -10.13 -11.12 -1.49
CA HIS A 41 -10.69 -9.77 -1.41
C HIS A 41 -11.55 -9.52 -0.15
N SER A 42 -12.21 -10.53 0.41
CA SER A 42 -12.99 -10.36 1.64
C SER A 42 -12.08 -10.09 2.85
N THR A 43 -10.92 -10.75 2.91
CA THR A 43 -9.89 -10.50 3.93
C THR A 43 -9.31 -9.09 3.83
N LEU A 44 -9.09 -8.60 2.60
CA LEU A 44 -8.66 -7.23 2.34
C LEU A 44 -9.69 -6.21 2.81
N SER A 45 -10.98 -6.44 2.51
CA SER A 45 -12.09 -5.59 2.94
C SER A 45 -12.21 -5.54 4.46
N LEU A 46 -12.11 -6.68 5.13
CA LEU A 46 -12.14 -6.76 6.60
C LEU A 46 -10.96 -6.01 7.23
N THR A 47 -9.76 -6.17 6.68
CA THR A 47 -8.56 -5.47 7.16
C THR A 47 -8.72 -3.96 6.99
N ARG A 48 -9.27 -3.51 5.86
CA ARG A 48 -9.55 -2.09 5.58
C ARG A 48 -10.62 -1.49 6.49
N GLN A 49 -11.59 -2.29 6.96
CA GLN A 49 -12.63 -1.82 7.88
C GLN A 49 -12.14 -1.78 9.32
N ARG A 50 -11.29 -2.73 9.72
CA ARG A 50 -10.80 -2.86 11.10
C ARG A 50 -9.68 -1.88 11.43
N LEU A 51 -8.89 -1.50 10.43
CA LEU A 51 -7.74 -0.62 10.61
C LEU A 51 -8.08 0.81 10.17
N PRO A 52 -7.82 1.82 11.01
CA PRO A 52 -7.90 3.21 10.60
C PRO A 52 -6.98 3.53 9.42
N MET A 53 -7.33 4.57 8.67
CA MET A 53 -6.55 5.05 7.52
C MET A 53 -5.10 5.36 7.91
N GLU A 54 -4.89 5.86 9.12
CA GLU A 54 -3.59 6.20 9.71
C GLU A 54 -2.70 4.96 9.86
N ILE A 55 -3.29 3.79 10.14
CA ILE A 55 -2.53 2.53 10.23
C ILE A 55 -2.12 2.04 8.84
N HIS A 56 -2.98 2.20 7.84
CA HIS A 56 -2.61 1.92 6.45
C HIS A 56 -1.48 2.83 5.95
N GLN A 57 -1.54 4.10 6.34
CA GLN A 57 -0.49 5.09 6.09
C GLN A 57 0.83 4.69 6.75
N CYS A 58 0.82 4.40 8.05
CA CYS A 58 2.01 3.97 8.80
C CYS A 58 2.61 2.67 8.23
N ALA A 59 1.79 1.68 7.90
CA ALA A 59 2.26 0.46 7.26
C ALA A 59 2.95 0.72 5.91
N PHE A 60 2.42 1.65 5.11
CA PHE A 60 3.05 2.05 3.85
C PHE A 60 4.39 2.76 4.06
N GLU A 61 4.47 3.66 5.05
CA GLU A 61 5.70 4.33 5.46
C GLU A 61 6.79 3.35 5.87
N LEU A 62 6.45 2.36 6.70
CA LEU A 62 7.38 1.31 7.13
C LEU A 62 7.93 0.51 5.95
N ILE A 63 7.09 0.17 4.97
CA ILE A 63 7.53 -0.54 3.75
C ILE A 63 8.49 0.33 2.93
N LEU A 64 8.19 1.62 2.79
CA LEU A 64 9.07 2.55 2.07
C LEU A 64 10.40 2.72 2.79
N GLN A 65 10.41 2.93 4.11
CA GLN A 65 11.61 3.00 4.93
C GLN A 65 12.44 1.73 4.79
N ALA A 66 11.84 0.55 4.94
CA ALA A 66 12.53 -0.73 4.76
C ALA A 66 13.12 -0.87 3.35
N THR A 67 12.45 -0.37 2.31
CA THR A 67 12.96 -0.37 0.94
C THR A 67 14.14 0.58 0.75
N ARG A 68 14.15 1.73 1.45
CA ARG A 68 15.28 2.67 1.48
C ARG A 68 16.49 2.06 2.17
N ASP A 69 16.28 1.45 3.33
CA ASP A 69 17.35 0.85 4.14
C ASP A 69 18.02 -0.33 3.42
N ASN A 70 17.25 -1.08 2.61
CA ASN A 70 17.77 -2.14 1.76
C ASN A 70 18.35 -1.64 0.42
N GLY A 71 18.50 -0.31 0.24
CA GLY A 71 19.20 0.29 -0.91
C GLY A 71 18.47 0.20 -2.26
N GLN A 72 17.21 -0.21 -2.29
CA GLN A 72 16.42 -0.33 -3.53
C GLN A 72 15.82 1.01 -4.00
N LEU A 73 15.79 2.03 -3.14
CA LEU A 73 15.40 3.40 -3.50
C LEU A 73 16.63 4.28 -3.67
N ARG A 74 17.19 4.30 -4.89
CA ARG A 74 18.31 5.18 -5.25
C ARG A 74 17.81 6.60 -5.54
N GLY A 75 17.27 7.27 -4.51
CA GLY A 75 17.06 8.71 -4.50
C GLY A 75 18.34 9.41 -4.10
N LYS A 76 18.85 10.32 -4.93
CA LYS A 76 19.92 11.24 -4.52
C LYS A 76 19.44 12.01 -3.29
N THR A 77 20.04 11.82 -2.12
CA THR A 77 20.64 12.87 -1.27
C THR A 77 21.21 12.28 0.02
N ASN A 78 22.44 12.73 0.29
CA ASN A 78 23.31 12.64 1.45
C ASN A 78 22.69 12.29 2.80
N GLY A 79 23.38 11.38 3.50
CA GLY A 79 23.08 11.02 4.88
C GLY A 79 23.21 12.20 5.82
N VAL A 80 22.13 12.42 6.58
CA VAL A 80 22.12 12.99 7.93
C VAL A 80 20.90 12.38 8.62
N ASP A 81 21.08 11.92 9.85
CA ASP A 81 20.12 11.33 10.79
C ASP A 81 18.71 11.97 10.75
N ALA A 82 17.80 11.43 9.92
CA ALA A 82 16.48 12.03 9.66
C ALA A 82 15.40 10.97 9.38
N THR A 83 15.27 9.96 10.24
CA THR A 83 14.35 8.82 10.06
C THR A 83 12.87 9.23 9.98
N ASP A 84 12.47 10.34 10.62
CA ASP A 84 11.07 10.81 10.64
C ASP A 84 10.74 11.88 9.56
N LEU A 85 11.67 12.77 9.24
CA LEU A 85 11.36 13.92 8.37
C LEU A 85 11.32 13.55 6.88
N GLU A 86 12.18 12.61 6.46
CA GLU A 86 12.22 12.19 5.06
C GLU A 86 11.11 11.21 4.69
N ALA A 87 10.59 10.40 5.62
CA ALA A 87 9.44 9.55 5.34
C ALA A 87 8.24 10.40 4.90
N ASN A 88 7.97 11.48 5.64
CA ASN A 88 6.89 12.42 5.35
C ASN A 88 7.12 13.21 4.04
N ALA A 89 8.36 13.56 3.70
CA ALA A 89 8.70 14.23 2.44
C ALA A 89 8.64 13.27 1.23
N SER A 90 9.06 12.01 1.42
CA SER A 90 9.04 10.98 0.39
C SER A 90 7.62 10.62 -0.01
N LEU A 91 6.68 10.56 0.94
CA LEU A 91 5.25 10.37 0.70
C LEU A 91 4.59 11.46 -0.15
N LYS A 92 4.97 12.73 0.06
CA LYS A 92 4.50 13.85 -0.78
C LYS A 92 5.08 13.81 -2.20
N SER A 93 6.24 13.16 -2.37
CA SER A 93 6.94 13.05 -3.66
C SER A 93 6.63 11.77 -4.42
N ILE A 94 6.11 10.73 -3.75
CA ILE A 94 5.65 9.49 -4.36
C ILE A 94 4.29 9.76 -4.98
N VAL A 95 4.36 10.26 -6.19
CA VAL A 95 3.24 10.49 -7.08
C VAL A 95 3.27 9.39 -8.12
N ARG A 96 2.14 8.71 -8.33
CA ARG A 96 2.03 7.74 -9.43
C ARG A 96 2.34 8.44 -10.76
N LYS A 97 3.29 7.91 -11.52
CA LYS A 97 3.66 8.48 -12.83
C LYS A 97 2.50 8.47 -13.83
N ASP A 98 1.57 7.53 -13.68
CA ASP A 98 0.51 7.32 -14.68
C ASP A 98 -0.71 8.22 -14.41
N ASN A 99 -1.14 8.35 -13.15
CA ASN A 99 -2.37 9.07 -12.78
C ASN A 99 -2.18 10.26 -11.83
N GLY A 100 -0.98 10.48 -11.28
CA GLY A 100 -0.73 11.60 -10.37
C GLY A 100 -1.27 11.44 -8.95
N ASP A 101 -1.88 10.31 -8.62
CA ASP A 101 -2.46 10.08 -7.29
C ASP A 101 -1.38 9.80 -6.24
N ASP A 102 -1.49 10.50 -5.10
CA ASP A 102 -0.78 10.13 -3.88
C ASP A 102 -1.45 8.91 -3.20
N TRP A 103 -0.75 8.32 -2.23
CA TRP A 103 -1.23 7.12 -1.52
C TRP A 103 -2.59 7.32 -0.83
N ARG A 104 -2.86 8.50 -0.27
CA ARG A 104 -4.13 8.80 0.42
C ARG A 104 -5.28 8.91 -0.58
N ALA A 105 -5.06 9.59 -1.70
CA ALA A 105 -6.02 9.70 -2.79
C ALA A 105 -6.35 8.31 -3.36
N TYR A 106 -5.33 7.46 -3.55
CA TYR A 106 -5.52 6.07 -3.97
C TYR A 106 -6.38 5.28 -2.97
N LEU A 107 -6.07 5.34 -1.67
CA LEU A 107 -6.85 4.62 -0.66
C LEU A 107 -8.31 5.09 -0.60
N LYS A 108 -8.55 6.38 -0.79
CA LYS A 108 -9.91 6.94 -0.85
C LYS A 108 -10.68 6.41 -2.07
N LYS A 109 -10.07 6.39 -3.26
CA LYS A 109 -10.68 5.81 -4.46
C LYS A 109 -10.94 4.32 -4.31
N LEU A 110 -9.98 3.57 -3.76
CA LEU A 110 -10.14 2.13 -3.50
C LEU A 110 -11.26 1.87 -2.48
N TYR A 111 -11.44 2.74 -1.49
CA TYR A 111 -12.55 2.66 -0.54
C TYR A 111 -13.90 2.93 -1.22
N GLU A 112 -13.96 3.95 -2.06
CA GLU A 112 -15.17 4.33 -2.81
C GLU A 112 -15.60 3.25 -3.79
N GLU A 113 -14.67 2.64 -4.52
CA GLU A 113 -14.95 1.52 -5.43
C GLU A 113 -15.57 0.32 -4.71
N GLU A 114 -15.12 0.03 -3.49
CA GLU A 114 -15.55 -1.17 -2.75
C GLU A 114 -16.82 -0.94 -1.93
N THR A 115 -17.13 0.30 -1.55
CA THR A 115 -18.25 0.61 -0.64
C THR A 115 -19.31 1.53 -1.23
N GLY A 116 -19.03 2.17 -2.36
CA GLY A 116 -19.84 3.26 -2.91
C GLY A 116 -19.84 4.54 -2.06
N LYS A 117 -18.98 4.63 -1.03
CA LYS A 117 -18.90 5.78 -0.13
C LYS A 117 -17.56 6.48 -0.30
N SER A 118 -17.58 7.80 -0.41
CA SER A 118 -16.36 8.57 -0.66
C SER A 118 -15.51 8.85 0.60
N ASP A 119 -16.00 8.57 1.82
CA ASP A 119 -15.28 8.91 3.06
C ASP A 119 -15.12 7.75 4.06
N PRO A 120 -13.88 7.25 4.26
CA PRO A 120 -13.59 6.13 5.18
C PRO A 120 -13.56 6.52 6.67
N SER A 121 -13.52 7.81 7.01
CA SER A 121 -13.53 8.33 8.39
C SER A 121 -14.95 8.45 8.98
N SER A 122 -15.98 8.42 8.13
CA SER A 122 -17.38 8.41 8.56
C SER A 122 -17.86 7.01 8.95
N VAL A 123 -17.16 6.38 9.90
CA VAL A 123 -17.75 5.30 10.70
C VAL A 123 -18.44 5.98 11.88
N SER A 124 -19.76 6.15 11.78
CA SER A 124 -20.64 6.59 12.86
C SER A 124 -21.13 5.40 13.67
#